data_AF-A0A930XH44-F1
#
_entry.id   AF-A0A930XH44-F1
#
_cell.length_a   1.000
_cell.length_b   1.000
_cell.length_c   1.000
_cell.angle_alpha   90.00
_cell.angle_beta   90.00
_cell.angle_gamma   90.00
#
_symmetry.space_group_name_H-M   'P 1'
#
loop_
_entity.id
_entity.type
_entity.pdbx_description
1 polymer ?
#
loop_
_entity_poly.entity_id
_entity_poly.type
_entity_poly.pdbx_seq_one_letter_code
_entity_poly.pdbx_strand_id
1 'polypeptide(L)'
;MEISQIKEHLMVHAKGPGSMNDAPGVHIGTVDKVEGEFIKLTQSDSPDQQHRWIPIDWVESVDDKAVYLNKTEAEVRAGILYESPQMSSQQSPQVDPVSGAGVD
;
A
#
# COMPACT_ATOMS: atom_id res chain seq x y z
N MET A 1 -9.24 9.17 -14.00
CA MET A 1 -8.90 7.75 -14.17
C MET A 1 -10.10 6.92 -13.74
N GLU A 2 -10.44 5.85 -14.46
CA GLU A 2 -11.55 4.97 -14.08
C GLU A 2 -11.03 3.83 -13.19
N ILE A 3 -11.45 3.83 -11.92
CA ILE A 3 -11.16 2.79 -10.92
C ILE A 3 -11.51 1.38 -11.43
N SER A 4 -12.50 1.29 -12.32
CA SER A 4 -12.94 0.06 -12.97
C SER A 4 -11.88 -0.62 -13.85
N GLN A 5 -10.81 0.09 -14.23
CA GLN A 5 -9.70 -0.49 -14.99
C GLN A 5 -8.71 -1.25 -14.11
N ILE A 6 -8.69 -0.98 -12.81
CA ILE A 6 -7.79 -1.65 -11.86
C ILE A 6 -8.39 -3.00 -11.50
N LYS A 7 -7.75 -4.07 -11.98
CA LYS A 7 -8.14 -5.45 -11.72
C LYS A 7 -7.29 -6.06 -10.61
N GLU A 8 -7.86 -7.05 -9.94
CA GLU A 8 -7.12 -7.95 -9.04
C GLU A 8 -6.07 -8.72 -9.86
N HIS A 9 -4.97 -9.10 -9.22
CA HIS A 9 -3.80 -9.76 -9.83
C HIS A 9 -2.95 -8.90 -10.79
N LEU A 10 -3.23 -7.60 -10.94
CA LEU A 10 -2.36 -6.71 -11.72
C LEU A 10 -1.06 -6.41 -10.96
N MET A 11 0.05 -6.31 -11.69
CA MET A 11 1.34 -5.90 -11.12
C MET A 11 1.31 -4.40 -10.82
N VAL A 12 2.02 -3.94 -9.80
CA VAL A 12 2.12 -2.52 -9.44
C VAL A 12 3.55 -2.08 -9.58
N HIS A 13 3.81 -1.15 -10.50
CA HIS A 13 5.13 -0.62 -10.79
C HIS A 13 5.23 0.85 -10.35
N ALA A 14 6.26 1.16 -9.58
CA ALA A 14 6.64 2.53 -9.27
C ALA A 14 7.62 3.08 -10.30
N LYS A 15 7.71 4.41 -10.37
CA LYS A 15 8.77 5.07 -11.15
C LYS A 15 10.15 4.73 -10.58
N GLY A 16 11.07 4.41 -11.46
CA GLY A 16 12.45 4.16 -11.07
C GLY A 16 13.30 3.62 -12.21
N PRO A 17 14.61 3.48 -11.99
CA PRO A 17 15.48 2.80 -12.94
C PRO A 17 15.00 1.35 -13.02
N GLY A 18 14.40 0.97 -14.16
CA GLY A 18 13.65 -0.27 -14.34
C GLY A 18 14.37 -1.48 -13.75
N SER A 19 13.71 -2.18 -12.83
CA SER A 19 14.24 -3.42 -12.28
C SER A 19 14.00 -4.54 -13.29
N MET A 20 15.08 -4.92 -13.97
CA MET A 20 15.20 -5.98 -14.96
C MET A 20 14.52 -5.76 -16.32
N ASN A 21 15.37 -5.78 -17.36
CA ASN A 21 15.09 -6.27 -18.71
C ASN A 21 13.71 -5.89 -19.28
N ASP A 22 13.58 -4.64 -19.76
CA ASP A 22 12.48 -4.17 -20.63
C ASP A 22 11.18 -3.71 -19.93
N ALA A 23 11.05 -3.84 -18.60
CA ALA A 23 9.89 -3.29 -17.88
C ALA A 23 10.08 -1.82 -17.45
N PRO A 24 9.11 -0.91 -17.70
CA PRO A 24 9.19 0.47 -17.26
C PRO A 24 8.84 0.59 -15.77
N GLY A 25 9.84 0.44 -14.88
CA GLY A 25 9.71 0.80 -13.46
C GLY A 25 10.16 -0.28 -12.47
N VAL A 26 9.84 -0.06 -11.21
CA VAL A 26 10.19 -0.94 -10.09
C VAL A 26 8.95 -1.68 -9.61
N HIS A 27 8.99 -3.01 -9.63
CA HIS A 27 7.91 -3.85 -9.11
C HIS A 27 7.75 -3.67 -7.59
N ILE A 28 6.61 -3.14 -7.17
CA ILE A 28 6.28 -2.88 -5.77
C ILE A 28 5.48 -4.03 -5.18
N GLY A 29 4.61 -4.65 -5.97
CA GLY A 29 3.68 -5.66 -5.51
C GLY A 29 2.65 -6.06 -6.56
N THR A 30 1.66 -6.84 -6.14
CA THR A 30 0.49 -7.21 -6.95
C THR A 30 -0.78 -6.73 -6.27
N VAL A 31 -1.77 -6.28 -7.05
CA VAL A 31 -3.09 -5.89 -6.54
C VAL A 31 -3.81 -7.11 -6.00
N ASP A 32 -4.11 -7.08 -4.70
CA ASP A 32 -5.00 -8.04 -4.03
C ASP A 32 -6.46 -7.66 -4.29
N LYS A 33 -6.81 -6.42 -3.95
CA LYS A 33 -8.18 -5.90 -4.01
C LYS A 33 -8.21 -4.37 -4.08
N VAL A 34 -9.23 -3.79 -4.69
CA VAL A 34 -9.50 -2.35 -4.61
C VAL A 34 -10.60 -2.10 -3.58
N GLU A 35 -10.30 -1.27 -2.58
CA GLU A 35 -11.19 -0.88 -1.49
C GLU A 35 -11.46 0.63 -1.56
N GLY A 36 -12.56 1.02 -2.20
CA GLY A 36 -12.94 2.42 -2.38
C GLY A 36 -11.89 3.17 -3.21
N GLU A 37 -11.09 4.00 -2.54
CA GLU A 37 -10.01 4.80 -3.13
C GLU A 37 -8.60 4.25 -2.81
N PHE A 38 -8.52 3.02 -2.30
CA PHE A 38 -7.25 2.39 -1.94
C PHE A 38 -7.10 1.06 -2.65
N ILE A 39 -5.88 0.79 -3.12
CA ILE A 39 -5.45 -0.47 -3.70
C ILE A 39 -4.72 -1.24 -2.62
N LYS A 40 -5.30 -2.37 -2.22
CA LYS A 40 -4.65 -3.32 -1.33
C LYS A 40 -3.70 -4.18 -2.14
N LEU A 41 -2.45 -4.27 -1.67
CA LEU A 41 -1.44 -5.15 -2.25
C LEU A 41 -1.39 -6.50 -1.53
N THR A 42 -1.06 -7.54 -2.28
CA THR A 42 -0.91 -8.89 -1.74
C THR A 42 0.31 -8.97 -0.82
N GLN A 43 0.09 -9.37 0.43
CA GLN A 43 1.16 -9.54 1.43
C GLN A 43 2.20 -10.59 1.01
N SER A 44 1.80 -11.63 0.27
CA SER A 44 2.66 -12.74 -0.16
C SER A 44 3.77 -12.31 -1.12
N ASP A 45 3.61 -11.16 -1.77
CA ASP A 45 4.62 -10.57 -2.67
C ASP A 45 5.55 -9.60 -1.91
N SER A 46 5.34 -9.45 -0.60
CA SER A 46 6.12 -8.58 0.27
C SER A 46 7.04 -9.42 1.17
N PRO A 47 8.36 -9.15 1.23
CA PRO A 47 9.25 -9.87 2.15
C PRO A 47 8.84 -9.68 3.62
N ASP A 48 8.21 -8.55 3.93
CA ASP A 48 7.76 -8.18 5.27
C ASP A 48 6.44 -8.84 5.69
N GLN A 49 5.74 -9.57 4.79
CA GLN A 49 4.41 -10.17 5.03
C GLN A 49 3.36 -9.17 5.55
N GLN A 50 3.53 -7.88 5.28
CA GLN A 50 2.59 -6.84 5.68
C GLN A 50 1.63 -6.49 4.55
N HIS A 51 0.39 -6.18 4.90
CA HIS A 51 -0.59 -5.64 3.97
C HIS A 51 -0.22 -4.19 3.70
N ARG A 52 -0.21 -3.81 2.43
CA ARG A 52 0.19 -2.48 1.99
C ARG A 52 -0.97 -1.86 1.22
N TRP A 53 -1.33 -0.62 1.53
CA TRP A 53 -2.40 0.12 0.85
C TRP A 53 -1.82 1.31 0.10
N ILE A 54 -2.13 1.40 -1.19
CA ILE A 54 -1.73 2.48 -2.08
C ILE A 54 -2.97 3.29 -2.45
N PRO A 55 -3.00 4.61 -2.23
CA PRO A 55 -4.10 5.43 -2.70
C PRO A 55 -4.13 5.45 -4.24
N ILE A 56 -5.33 5.37 -4.82
CA ILE A 56 -5.51 5.46 -6.29
C ILE A 56 -4.99 6.77 -6.87
N ASP A 57 -4.87 7.82 -6.06
CA ASP A 57 -4.27 9.12 -6.42
C ASP A 57 -2.81 8.99 -6.90
N TRP A 58 -2.10 7.96 -6.42
CA TRP A 58 -0.74 7.69 -6.85
C TRP A 58 -0.68 7.00 -8.20
N VAL A 59 -1.79 6.53 -8.75
CA VAL A 59 -1.82 5.84 -10.04
C VAL A 59 -1.71 6.85 -11.17
N GLU A 60 -0.65 6.73 -11.96
CA GLU A 60 -0.42 7.53 -13.16
C GLU A 60 -1.16 6.96 -14.37
N SER A 61 -1.05 5.64 -14.57
CA SER A 61 -1.64 4.94 -15.71
C SER A 61 -1.93 3.48 -15.36
N VAL A 62 -2.96 2.91 -15.98
CA VAL A 62 -3.36 1.51 -15.77
C VAL A 62 -3.40 0.81 -17.12
N ASP A 63 -2.72 -0.32 -17.19
CA ASP A 63 -2.68 -1.21 -18.34
C ASP A 63 -3.36 -2.54 -17.99
N ASP A 64 -3.63 -3.37 -19.00
CA ASP A 64 -4.26 -4.69 -18.82
C ASP A 64 -3.41 -5.68 -17.99
N LYS A 65 -2.13 -5.37 -17.76
CA LYS A 65 -1.18 -6.23 -17.04
C LYS A 65 -0.63 -5.59 -15.76
N ALA A 66 -0.56 -4.27 -15.70
CA ALA A 66 0.10 -3.56 -14.61
C ALA A 66 -0.49 -2.17 -14.36
N VAL A 67 -0.27 -1.68 -13.15
CA VAL A 67 -0.62 -0.35 -12.67
C VAL A 67 0.67 0.42 -12.49
N TYR A 68 0.80 1.55 -13.16
CA TYR A 68 1.96 2.44 -13.07
C TYR A 68 1.66 3.59 -12.13
N LEU A 69 2.52 3.77 -11.13
CA LEU A 69 2.40 4.85 -10.16
C LEU A 69 3.17 6.10 -10.62
N ASN A 70 2.66 7.28 -10.27
CA ASN A 70 3.36 8.56 -10.46
C ASN A 70 4.48 8.75 -9.42
N LYS A 71 4.56 7.89 -8.41
CA LYS A 71 5.54 7.89 -7.32
C LYS A 71 6.71 6.97 -7.61
N THR A 72 7.88 7.37 -7.12
CA THR A 72 9.07 6.52 -7.16
C THR A 72 9.05 5.44 -6.07
N GLU A 73 9.84 4.37 -6.22
CA GLU A 73 9.94 3.31 -5.19
C GLU A 73 10.22 3.88 -3.79
N ALA A 74 11.14 4.85 -3.70
CA ALA A 74 11.49 5.51 -2.46
C ALA A 74 10.31 6.30 -1.86
N GLU A 75 9.58 7.06 -2.68
CA GLU A 75 8.38 7.79 -2.24
C GLU A 75 7.27 6.84 -1.80
N VAL A 76 7.06 5.75 -2.55
CA VAL A 76 6.07 4.73 -2.21
C VAL A 76 6.43 4.13 -0.86
N ARG A 77 7.66 3.65 -0.67
CA ARG A 77 8.11 3.08 0.61
C ARG A 77 8.03 4.07 1.77
N ALA A 78 8.23 5.36 1.51
CA ALA A 78 8.14 6.40 2.54
C ALA A 78 6.70 6.79 2.91
N GLY A 79 5.72 6.61 2.02
CA GLY A 79 4.34 7.06 2.23
C GLY A 79 3.27 5.96 2.17
N ILE A 80 3.64 4.71 1.91
CA ILE A 80 2.68 3.60 1.82
C ILE A 80 2.10 3.31 3.20
N LEU A 81 0.80 3.01 3.22
CA LEU A 81 0.12 2.69 4.46
C LEU A 81 0.26 1.19 4.74
N TYR A 82 0.67 0.85 5.97
CA TYR A 82 0.79 -0.52 6.47
C TYR A 82 -0.44 -0.94 7.30
N GLU A 83 -1.38 -0.02 7.49
CA GLU A 83 -2.64 -0.19 8.21
C GLU A 83 -3.80 0.30 7.34
N SER A 84 -4.95 -0.38 7.37
CA SER A 84 -6.13 0.06 6.63
C SER A 84 -6.58 1.44 7.10
N PRO A 85 -6.73 2.43 6.21
CA PRO A 85 -7.15 3.79 6.58
C PRO A 85 -8.57 3.84 7.17
N GLN A 86 -9.34 2.75 7.06
CA GLN A 86 -10.69 2.63 7.61
C GLN A 86 -10.72 2.19 9.10
N MET A 87 -9.60 1.76 9.70
CA MET A 87 -9.57 1.32 11.11
C MET A 87 -9.12 2.39 12.11
N SER A 88 -8.45 3.45 11.67
CA SER A 88 -7.87 4.47 12.57
C SER A 88 -8.88 5.44 13.19
N SER A 89 -10.18 5.27 12.92
CA SER A 89 -11.25 6.01 13.62
C SER A 89 -11.73 5.35 14.93
N GLN A 90 -11.15 4.22 15.34
CA GLN A 90 -11.51 3.53 16.60
C GLN A 90 -10.30 3.05 17.41
N GLN A 91 -9.24 3.86 17.52
CA GLN A 91 -8.34 3.70 18.67
C GLN A 91 -7.66 5.02 19.03
N SER A 92 -8.37 5.83 19.82
CA SER A 92 -7.69 6.66 20.82
C SER A 92 -6.69 5.79 21.57
N PRO A 93 -5.47 6.26 21.89
CA PRO A 93 -4.59 5.51 22.78
C PRO A 93 -5.26 5.41 24.15
N GLN A 94 -5.92 4.28 24.42
CA GLN A 94 -6.20 3.84 25.78
C GLN A 94 -4.87 3.41 26.39
N VAL A 95 -4.20 4.38 27.00
CA VAL A 95 -3.26 4.11 28.09
C VAL A 95 -3.96 4.51 29.38
N ASP A 96 -4.79 3.61 29.90
CA ASP A 96 -5.17 3.63 31.30
C ASP A 96 -3.91 3.34 32.13
N PRO A 97 -3.41 4.24 32.99
CA PRO A 97 -2.53 3.81 34.05
C PRO A 97 -3.38 3.12 35.13
N VAL A 98 -3.57 1.81 34.99
CA VAL A 98 -3.95 0.97 36.13
C VAL A 98 -2.70 0.33 36.73
N SER A 99 -2.66 0.31 38.06
CA SER A 99 -1.66 -0.23 39.00
C SER A 99 -0.78 0.88 39.60
N GLY A 100 -0.75 1.10 40.90
CA GLY A 100 -1.30 0.34 42.01
C GLY A 100 -0.86 0.99 43.33
N ALA A 101 -1.53 0.63 44.40
CA ALA A 101 -1.40 1.17 45.74
C ALA A 101 -0.05 0.91 46.43
N GLY A 102 0.35 1.85 47.29
CA GLY A 102 0.91 1.67 48.65
C GLY A 102 2.24 0.93 48.83
N VAL A 103 3.22 1.60 49.46
CA VAL A 103 3.82 1.28 50.78
C VAL A 103 4.94 2.30 51.08
N ASP A 104 4.70 3.24 51.98
CA ASP A 104 5.38 3.44 53.29
C ASP A 104 4.78 4.67 54.01
#